data_AF-A0A7J8SDI6-F1
#
_entry.id   AF-A0A7J8SDI6-F1
#
_cell.length_a   1.000
_cell.length_b   1.000
_cell.length_c   1.000
_cell.angle_alpha   90.00
_cell.angle_beta   90.00
_cell.angle_gamma   90.00
#
_symmetry.space_group_name_H-M   'P 1'
#
loop_
_entity.id
_entity.type
_entity.pdbx_description
1 polymer ?
#
loop_
_entity_poly.entity_id
_entity_poly.type
_entity_poly.pdbx_seq_one_letter_code
_entity_poly.pdbx_strand_id
1 'polypeptide(L)'
;MQAKNLTTAIGCDTYAHVKDYLGDTYSTGCLTFCDNITNVVKGSCSGIGCCQTAIPKGVRSYHVTFDSSNNHSNVLSFNPCSYGFVVEDGAYNFSISDLNDENFSDKEFPMILDWTIGNQTCAEANMDQENYACKENSDCIDPENGPGYLCKCLDGFQGNPYLSQGCQDINECDTLKPCNGTCNNAPGSYNCSCPDGFEDDGLRNGTGCSPEVVMSHHQSFSVAVVALGISVGVLFSLLCLSWVYMGLRQSKLTAEKSKNRQQNVGMLTREQVPKRAEMLTT
;
A
#
# COMPACT_ATOMS: atom_id res chain seq x y z
N MET A 1 -2.81 -22.25 16.68
CA MET A 1 -2.89 -20.96 17.42
C MET A 1 -2.59 -21.28 18.87
N GLN A 2 -1.58 -20.65 19.45
CA GLN A 2 -1.20 -20.85 20.85
C GLN A 2 -2.21 -20.12 21.76
N ALA A 3 -2.56 -20.72 22.89
CA ALA A 3 -3.39 -20.06 23.90
C ALA A 3 -2.56 -18.97 24.59
N LYS A 4 -3.13 -17.78 24.79
CA LYS A 4 -2.43 -16.66 25.44
C LYS A 4 -2.42 -16.77 26.96
N ASN A 5 -3.47 -17.35 27.52
CA ASN A 5 -3.60 -17.63 28.95
C ASN A 5 -3.78 -19.12 29.19
N LEU A 6 -3.21 -19.60 30.28
CA LEU A 6 -3.34 -20.95 30.79
C LEU A 6 -3.95 -20.90 32.19
N THR A 7 -4.85 -21.83 32.48
CA THR A 7 -5.20 -22.09 33.88
C THR A 7 -4.18 -23.05 34.46
N THR A 8 -3.57 -22.65 35.57
CA THR A 8 -2.59 -23.42 36.33
C THR A 8 -3.22 -23.91 37.63
N ALA A 9 -2.94 -25.17 37.99
CA ALA A 9 -3.22 -25.73 39.29
C ALA A 9 -1.92 -26.26 39.92
N ILE A 10 -1.71 -25.97 41.19
CA ILE A 10 -0.55 -26.39 41.99
C ILE A 10 -1.05 -27.11 43.21
N GLY A 11 -0.49 -28.29 43.46
CA GLY A 11 -0.86 -29.12 44.60
C GLY A 11 -0.65 -30.60 44.32
N CYS A 12 -0.87 -31.39 45.35
CA CYS A 12 -1.02 -32.83 45.27
C CYS A 12 -2.44 -33.20 45.71
N ASP A 13 -2.95 -34.35 45.26
CA ASP A 13 -4.32 -34.81 45.61
C ASP A 13 -5.40 -33.76 45.30
N THR A 14 -5.27 -33.10 44.14
CA THR A 14 -6.07 -31.92 43.78
C THR A 14 -6.64 -32.03 42.37
N TYR A 15 -7.93 -31.76 42.26
CA TYR A 15 -8.66 -31.53 41.02
C TYR A 15 -9.06 -30.07 40.97
N ALA A 16 -8.51 -29.32 40.02
CA ALA A 16 -8.92 -27.95 39.78
C ALA A 16 -9.88 -27.92 38.59
N HIS A 17 -11.10 -27.46 38.83
CA HIS A 17 -12.10 -27.24 37.80
C HIS A 17 -12.20 -25.74 37.52
N VAL A 18 -12.18 -25.38 36.24
CA VAL A 18 -12.35 -24.00 35.79
C VAL A 18 -13.60 -23.98 34.96
N LYS A 19 -14.59 -23.24 35.43
CA LYS A 19 -15.87 -23.09 34.74
C LYS A 19 -16.20 -21.62 34.55
N ASP A 20 -17.03 -21.33 33.57
CA ASP A 20 -17.59 -19.99 33.42
C ASP A 20 -18.35 -19.60 34.70
N TYR A 21 -18.10 -18.40 35.23
CA TYR A 21 -18.74 -17.92 36.45
C TYR A 21 -20.25 -17.76 36.26
N LEU A 22 -20.69 -17.49 35.03
CA LEU A 22 -22.10 -17.35 34.64
C LEU A 22 -22.81 -18.69 34.38
N GLY A 23 -22.10 -19.83 34.45
CA GLY A 23 -22.65 -21.20 34.39
C GLY A 23 -22.43 -21.96 33.06
N ASP A 24 -22.17 -23.27 33.20
CA ASP A 24 -22.13 -24.45 32.28
C ASP A 24 -21.70 -24.36 30.79
N THR A 25 -21.52 -23.19 30.18
CA THR A 25 -21.15 -23.08 28.76
C THR A 25 -19.72 -23.52 28.47
N TYR A 26 -18.85 -23.42 29.48
CA TYR A 26 -17.46 -23.83 29.42
C TYR A 26 -17.04 -24.40 30.77
N SER A 27 -16.45 -25.60 30.73
CA SER A 27 -15.77 -26.23 31.85
C SER A 27 -14.53 -26.94 31.34
N THR A 28 -13.39 -26.65 31.97
CA THR A 28 -12.15 -27.40 31.81
C THR A 28 -11.61 -27.74 33.20
N GLY A 29 -10.53 -28.50 33.25
CA GLY A 29 -9.87 -28.75 34.51
C GLY A 29 -8.46 -29.27 34.35
N CYS A 30 -7.77 -29.29 35.48
CA CYS A 30 -6.45 -29.85 35.64
C CYS A 30 -6.47 -30.78 36.85
N LEU A 31 -5.73 -31.87 36.74
CA LEU A 31 -5.58 -32.86 37.80
C LEU A 31 -4.10 -32.98 38.17
N THR A 32 -3.81 -32.94 39.46
CA THR A 32 -2.44 -33.02 39.99
C THR A 32 -2.35 -34.03 41.12
N PHE A 33 -1.51 -35.06 40.94
CA PHE A 33 -1.32 -36.11 41.93
C PHE A 33 0.14 -36.32 42.26
N CYS A 34 0.41 -36.49 43.55
CA CYS A 34 1.70 -36.86 44.08
C CYS A 34 1.51 -37.36 45.50
N ASP A 35 2.05 -38.54 45.82
CA ASP A 35 2.02 -39.07 47.20
C ASP A 35 3.29 -38.70 47.99
N ASN A 36 4.34 -38.23 47.29
CA ASN A 36 5.62 -37.87 47.88
C ASN A 36 6.25 -36.70 47.11
N ILE A 37 6.85 -35.76 47.85
CA ILE A 37 7.57 -34.60 47.31
C ILE A 37 8.70 -35.00 46.35
N THR A 38 9.31 -36.17 46.51
CA THR A 38 10.40 -36.65 45.63
C THR A 38 9.95 -36.95 44.20
N ASN A 39 8.65 -37.19 43.99
CA ASN A 39 8.10 -37.47 42.67
C ASN A 39 7.79 -36.18 41.90
N VAL A 40 7.79 -35.03 42.59
CA VAL A 40 7.46 -33.73 42.00
C VAL A 40 8.63 -33.25 41.16
N VAL A 41 8.35 -32.94 39.90
CA VAL A 41 9.37 -32.48 38.94
C VAL A 41 9.30 -30.96 38.82
N LYS A 42 10.39 -30.28 39.21
CA LYS A 42 10.52 -28.83 39.07
C LYS A 42 10.34 -28.41 37.60
N GLY A 43 9.57 -27.33 37.38
CA GLY A 43 9.33 -26.75 36.05
C GLY A 43 8.43 -27.59 35.13
N SER A 44 7.91 -28.73 35.60
CA SER A 44 6.91 -29.51 34.86
C SER A 44 5.51 -29.21 35.39
N CYS A 45 4.60 -28.83 34.49
CA CYS A 45 3.18 -28.62 34.78
C CYS A 45 2.32 -29.57 33.95
N SER A 46 2.57 -30.88 34.11
CA SER A 46 1.91 -31.94 33.33
C SER A 46 1.19 -32.99 34.19
N GLY A 47 0.85 -32.66 35.44
CA GLY A 47 -0.01 -33.47 36.30
C GLY A 47 0.62 -34.00 37.60
N ILE A 48 1.89 -33.69 37.87
CA ILE A 48 2.56 -34.07 39.14
C ILE A 48 3.00 -32.80 39.86
N GLY A 49 2.29 -32.42 40.91
CA GLY A 49 2.52 -31.18 41.66
C GLY A 49 2.07 -29.90 40.96
N CYS A 50 2.09 -29.86 39.63
CA CYS A 50 1.56 -28.78 38.81
C CYS A 50 0.88 -29.32 37.56
N CYS A 51 -0.17 -28.64 37.10
CA CYS A 51 -0.87 -28.92 35.86
C CYS A 51 -1.30 -27.60 35.20
N GLN A 52 -1.18 -27.52 33.88
CA GLN A 52 -1.65 -26.39 33.09
C GLN A 52 -2.61 -26.86 31.98
N THR A 53 -3.67 -26.08 31.75
CA THR A 53 -4.63 -26.32 30.67
C THR A 53 -4.97 -25.02 29.95
N ALA A 54 -5.22 -25.10 28.65
CA ALA A 54 -5.53 -23.93 27.84
C ALA A 54 -6.97 -23.43 28.06
N ILE A 55 -7.15 -22.11 28.05
CA ILE A 55 -8.47 -21.48 28.06
C ILE A 55 -8.96 -21.31 26.62
N PRO A 56 -10.12 -21.86 26.23
CA PRO A 56 -10.72 -21.62 24.92
C PRO A 56 -10.99 -20.15 24.65
N LYS A 57 -11.09 -19.79 23.38
CA LYS A 57 -11.48 -18.45 22.96
C LYS A 57 -12.94 -18.17 23.33
N GLY A 58 -13.25 -16.92 23.64
CA GLY A 58 -14.61 -16.45 23.91
C GLY A 58 -15.09 -16.62 25.34
N VAL A 59 -14.27 -17.17 26.25
CA VAL A 59 -14.54 -17.21 27.69
C VAL A 59 -14.48 -15.78 28.24
N ARG A 60 -15.56 -15.32 28.88
CA ARG A 60 -15.67 -13.95 29.44
C ARG A 60 -15.55 -13.88 30.94
N SER A 61 -15.79 -15.01 31.61
CA SER A 61 -15.66 -15.11 33.04
C SER A 61 -15.12 -16.49 33.40
N TYR A 62 -14.51 -16.60 34.57
CA TYR A 62 -14.01 -17.89 35.04
C TYR A 62 -14.13 -17.95 36.56
N HIS A 63 -14.29 -19.17 37.04
CA HIS A 63 -14.31 -19.51 38.44
C HIS A 63 -13.53 -20.81 38.62
N VAL A 64 -12.53 -20.79 39.50
CA VAL A 64 -11.73 -21.96 39.83
C VAL A 64 -12.28 -22.59 41.10
N THR A 65 -12.64 -23.87 41.03
CA THR A 65 -13.06 -24.70 42.17
C THR A 65 -12.13 -25.87 42.34
N PHE A 66 -11.99 -26.36 43.56
CA PHE A 66 -11.09 -27.46 43.90
C PHE A 66 -11.85 -28.62 44.54
N ASP A 67 -11.47 -29.83 44.17
CA ASP A 67 -11.86 -31.07 44.82
C ASP A 67 -10.60 -31.89 45.16
N SER A 68 -10.71 -32.87 46.05
CA SER A 68 -9.61 -33.72 46.49
C SER A 68 -10.08 -35.17 46.69
N SER A 69 -9.29 -36.17 46.31
CA SER A 69 -9.69 -37.58 46.48
C SER A 69 -9.59 -38.03 47.92
N ASN A 70 -8.55 -37.58 48.64
CA ASN A 70 -8.25 -38.05 49.99
C ASN A 70 -8.31 -36.92 51.02
N ASN A 71 -8.99 -35.80 50.69
CA ASN A 71 -9.04 -34.58 51.50
C ASN A 71 -7.65 -34.12 51.93
N HIS A 72 -6.65 -34.20 51.04
CA HIS A 72 -5.23 -33.92 51.27
C HIS A 72 -4.55 -34.74 52.39
N SER A 73 -5.22 -35.74 52.96
CA SER A 73 -4.76 -36.44 54.18
C SER A 73 -3.35 -37.03 54.06
N ASN A 74 -2.97 -37.48 52.86
CA ASN A 74 -1.68 -38.13 52.60
C ASN A 74 -0.55 -37.14 52.26
N VAL A 75 -0.87 -35.87 51.98
CA VAL A 75 0.08 -34.89 51.43
C VAL A 75 0.23 -33.63 52.28
N LEU A 76 -0.62 -33.43 53.28
CA LEU A 76 -0.62 -32.29 54.23
C LEU A 76 0.75 -31.93 54.80
N SER A 77 1.64 -32.91 55.00
CA SER A 77 2.98 -32.68 55.56
C SER A 77 3.91 -31.84 54.70
N PHE A 78 3.68 -31.80 53.38
CA PHE A 78 4.51 -31.05 52.42
C PHE A 78 3.69 -30.24 51.41
N ASN A 79 2.38 -30.43 51.38
CA ASN A 79 1.44 -29.67 50.58
C ASN A 79 0.18 -29.37 51.41
N PRO A 80 0.21 -28.36 52.29
CA PRO A 80 -0.92 -28.01 53.15
C PRO A 80 -2.06 -27.32 52.38
N CYS A 81 -1.75 -26.63 51.29
CA CYS A 81 -2.72 -25.91 50.47
C CYS A 81 -2.45 -26.15 48.99
N SER A 82 -3.51 -26.05 48.20
CA SER A 82 -3.43 -26.10 46.74
C SER A 82 -3.96 -24.80 46.17
N TYR A 83 -3.39 -24.40 45.04
CA TYR A 83 -3.64 -23.10 44.43
C TYR A 83 -4.03 -23.30 42.97
N GLY A 84 -4.84 -22.39 42.45
CA GLY A 84 -5.17 -22.38 41.04
C GLY A 84 -5.55 -20.99 40.59
N PHE A 85 -5.04 -20.63 39.43
CA PHE A 85 -5.05 -19.27 38.91
C PHE A 85 -4.87 -19.29 37.40
N VAL A 86 -5.24 -18.18 36.76
CA VAL A 86 -5.02 -17.96 35.33
C VAL A 86 -3.77 -17.11 35.17
N VAL A 87 -2.89 -17.51 34.25
CA VAL A 87 -1.63 -16.81 33.97
C VAL A 87 -1.33 -16.81 32.49
N GLU A 88 -0.67 -15.77 32.00
CA GLU A 88 -0.13 -15.70 30.66
C GLU A 88 0.82 -16.89 30.38
N ASP A 89 0.73 -17.45 29.17
CA ASP A 89 1.60 -18.55 28.75
C ASP A 89 3.09 -18.17 28.87
N GLY A 90 3.83 -18.95 29.64
CA GLY A 90 5.26 -18.71 29.92
C GLY A 90 5.58 -17.73 31.06
N ALA A 91 4.59 -17.07 31.67
CA ALA A 91 4.84 -16.11 32.76
C ALA A 91 4.99 -16.75 34.15
N TYR A 92 4.60 -18.03 34.30
CA TYR A 92 4.77 -18.79 35.53
C TYR A 92 5.68 -20.00 35.34
N ASN A 93 6.59 -20.22 36.29
CA ASN A 93 7.46 -21.39 36.34
C ASN A 93 7.35 -22.08 37.70
N PHE A 94 6.90 -23.33 37.69
CA PHE A 94 6.65 -24.09 38.90
C PHE A 94 7.92 -24.46 39.67
N SER A 95 7.92 -24.17 40.97
CA SER A 95 8.91 -24.64 41.93
C SER A 95 8.28 -25.59 42.94
N ILE A 96 9.05 -26.60 43.37
CA ILE A 96 8.62 -27.54 44.42
C ILE A 96 8.30 -26.80 45.73
N SER A 97 8.99 -25.68 46.00
CA SER A 97 8.73 -24.83 47.16
C SER A 97 7.34 -24.21 47.17
N ASP A 98 6.69 -24.05 46.01
CA ASP A 98 5.35 -23.45 45.91
C ASP A 98 4.28 -24.34 46.56
N LEU A 99 4.55 -25.65 46.75
CA LEU A 99 3.64 -26.56 47.43
C LEU A 99 3.47 -26.25 48.92
N ASN A 100 4.45 -25.59 49.55
CA ASN A 100 4.46 -25.28 50.98
C ASN A 100 4.78 -23.79 51.24
N ASP A 101 4.47 -22.93 50.27
CA ASP A 101 4.67 -21.49 50.38
C ASP A 101 3.42 -20.84 51.00
N GLU A 102 3.52 -20.44 52.27
CA GLU A 102 2.44 -19.80 53.02
C GLU A 102 1.97 -18.47 52.40
N ASN A 103 2.84 -17.80 51.63
CA ASN A 103 2.54 -16.51 51.00
C ASN A 103 2.22 -16.66 49.51
N PHE A 104 1.97 -17.87 49.02
CA PHE A 104 1.68 -18.07 47.60
C PHE A 104 0.43 -17.30 47.15
N SER A 105 -0.57 -17.14 48.03
CA SER A 105 -1.80 -16.39 47.75
C SER A 105 -1.57 -14.91 47.44
N ASP A 106 -0.45 -14.36 47.90
CA ASP A 106 -0.12 -12.95 47.72
C ASP A 106 0.65 -12.71 46.41
N LYS A 107 0.99 -13.77 45.67
CA LYS A 107 1.66 -13.67 44.38
C LYS A 107 0.67 -13.24 43.31
N GLU A 108 1.07 -12.22 42.55
CA GLU A 108 0.33 -11.76 41.38
C GLU A 108 0.96 -12.31 40.10
N PHE A 109 0.10 -12.79 39.20
CA PHE A 109 0.50 -13.31 37.91
C PHE A 109 -0.19 -12.51 36.79
N PRO A 110 0.55 -12.17 35.71
CA PRO A 110 -0.04 -11.43 34.62
C PRO A 110 -1.05 -12.31 33.87
N MET A 111 -2.13 -11.68 33.41
CA MET A 111 -3.09 -12.30 32.51
C MET A 111 -3.38 -11.35 31.35
N ILE A 112 -3.61 -11.91 30.16
CA ILE A 112 -3.97 -11.13 28.98
C ILE A 112 -5.49 -11.10 28.87
N LEU A 113 -6.09 -9.91 28.95
CA LEU A 113 -7.52 -9.72 28.74
C LEU A 113 -7.78 -9.07 27.39
N ASP A 114 -8.68 -9.68 26.63
CA ASP A 114 -9.29 -9.06 25.46
C ASP A 114 -10.64 -8.49 25.91
N TRP A 115 -10.82 -7.19 25.81
CA TRP A 115 -11.94 -6.46 26.40
C TRP A 115 -12.63 -5.63 25.34
N THR A 116 -13.94 -5.46 25.46
CA THR A 116 -14.75 -4.64 24.56
C THR A 116 -15.57 -3.64 25.38
N ILE A 117 -16.02 -2.55 24.74
CA ILE A 117 -16.83 -1.53 25.40
C ILE A 117 -18.30 -1.91 25.26
N GLY A 118 -18.97 -2.03 26.40
CA GLY A 118 -20.41 -2.28 26.45
C GLY A 118 -20.81 -3.55 25.72
N ASN A 119 -22.04 -3.56 25.19
CA ASN A 119 -22.61 -4.70 24.47
C ASN A 119 -23.19 -4.30 23.10
N GLN A 120 -22.94 -3.05 22.69
CA GLN A 120 -23.48 -2.44 21.49
C GLN A 120 -22.46 -2.47 20.35
N THR A 121 -22.94 -2.51 19.12
CA THR A 121 -22.09 -2.39 17.92
C THR A 121 -21.51 -0.99 17.80
N CYS A 122 -20.46 -0.85 17.01
CA CYS A 122 -19.86 0.44 16.67
C CYS A 122 -20.89 1.41 16.06
N ALA A 123 -21.78 0.91 15.18
CA ALA A 123 -22.85 1.72 14.59
C ALA A 123 -23.84 2.26 15.62
N GLU A 124 -24.22 1.45 16.60
CA GLU A 124 -25.11 1.85 17.70
C GLU A 124 -24.39 2.82 18.66
N ALA A 125 -23.12 2.55 18.99
CA ALA A 125 -22.31 3.40 19.85
C ALA A 125 -22.15 4.82 19.29
N ASN A 126 -21.95 4.94 17.97
CA ASN A 126 -21.83 6.22 17.29
C ASN A 126 -23.10 7.08 17.37
N MET A 127 -24.27 6.48 17.62
CA MET A 127 -25.51 7.23 17.79
C MET A 127 -25.64 7.84 19.20
N ASP A 128 -24.93 7.28 20.19
CA ASP A 128 -24.92 7.77 21.57
C ASP A 128 -23.64 8.56 21.86
N GLN A 129 -23.64 9.83 21.45
CA GLN A 129 -22.50 10.73 21.60
C GLN A 129 -22.11 11.02 23.06
N GLU A 130 -23.03 10.83 24.03
CA GLU A 130 -22.72 11.04 25.45
C GLU A 130 -21.90 9.89 26.04
N ASN A 131 -22.19 8.65 25.63
CA ASN A 131 -21.50 7.45 26.12
C ASN A 131 -20.45 6.90 25.13
N TYR A 132 -20.22 7.59 24.01
CA TYR A 132 -19.22 7.19 23.03
C TYR A 132 -17.80 7.29 23.61
N ALA A 133 -17.10 6.16 23.64
CA ALA A 133 -15.82 6.05 24.33
C ALA A 133 -14.64 6.59 23.52
N CYS A 134 -14.69 6.50 22.20
CA CYS A 134 -13.58 6.85 21.33
C CYS A 134 -13.37 8.38 21.30
N LYS A 135 -12.11 8.81 21.38
CA LYS A 135 -11.72 10.23 21.46
C LYS A 135 -11.26 10.76 20.11
N GLU A 136 -10.71 11.98 20.09
CA GLU A 136 -10.36 12.66 18.85
C GLU A 136 -9.34 11.85 18.03
N ASN A 137 -9.43 11.94 16.70
CA ASN A 137 -8.60 11.18 15.76
C ASN A 137 -8.67 9.66 15.96
N SER A 138 -9.81 9.15 16.41
CA SER A 138 -10.10 7.72 16.52
C SER A 138 -11.51 7.39 16.05
N ASP A 139 -11.73 6.14 15.68
CA ASP A 139 -13.02 5.60 15.28
C ASP A 139 -13.26 4.25 15.95
N CYS A 140 -14.52 3.83 16.01
CA CYS A 140 -14.86 2.53 16.54
C CYS A 140 -14.70 1.42 15.51
N ILE A 141 -14.43 0.22 16.01
CA ILE A 141 -14.42 -1.02 15.23
C ILE A 141 -15.18 -2.09 15.98
N ASP A 142 -15.90 -2.93 15.23
CA ASP A 142 -16.53 -4.12 15.79
C ASP A 142 -15.48 -5.23 15.97
N PRO A 143 -15.38 -5.84 17.16
CA PRO A 143 -14.44 -6.92 17.41
C PRO A 143 -14.83 -8.18 16.62
N GLU A 144 -13.83 -8.98 16.23
CA GLU A 144 -14.10 -10.26 15.54
C GLU A 144 -14.89 -11.24 16.41
N ASN A 145 -14.76 -11.15 17.73
CA ASN A 145 -15.34 -12.10 18.68
C ASN A 145 -16.12 -11.38 19.77
N GLY A 146 -17.43 -11.61 19.77
CA GLY A 146 -18.32 -11.11 20.81
C GLY A 146 -18.89 -9.72 20.51
N PRO A 147 -19.77 -9.22 21.39
CA PRO A 147 -20.43 -7.94 21.30
C PRO A 147 -19.60 -6.82 21.94
N GLY A 148 -20.06 -5.60 21.75
CA GLY A 148 -19.34 -4.39 22.13
C GLY A 148 -18.51 -3.86 20.95
N TYR A 149 -17.76 -2.80 21.21
CA TYR A 149 -16.89 -2.18 20.22
C TYR A 149 -15.53 -1.83 20.83
N LEU A 150 -14.55 -1.60 19.97
CA LEU A 150 -13.22 -1.10 20.33
C LEU A 150 -13.01 0.26 19.70
N CYS A 151 -12.05 1.02 20.21
CA CYS A 151 -11.61 2.25 19.56
C CYS A 151 -10.24 2.01 18.94
N LYS A 152 -10.04 2.54 17.74
CA LYS A 152 -8.77 2.51 17.01
C LYS A 152 -8.45 3.93 16.55
N CYS A 153 -7.19 4.36 16.70
CA CYS A 153 -6.78 5.61 16.07
C CYS A 153 -7.03 5.54 14.55
N LEU A 154 -7.39 6.69 13.96
CA LEU A 154 -7.50 6.83 12.51
C LEU A 154 -6.16 6.51 11.85
N ASP A 155 -6.19 6.16 10.57
CA ASP A 155 -4.97 5.92 9.81
C ASP A 155 -4.11 7.21 9.80
N GLY A 156 -2.79 7.04 9.95
CA GLY A 156 -1.85 8.15 10.16
C GLY A 156 -1.75 8.65 11.61
N PHE A 157 -2.47 8.03 12.56
CA PHE A 157 -2.38 8.36 13.99
C PHE A 157 -1.97 7.14 14.84
N GLN A 158 -1.30 7.40 15.96
CA GLN A 158 -0.89 6.38 16.93
C GLN A 158 -1.13 6.83 18.37
N GLY A 159 -1.28 5.86 19.28
CA GLY A 159 -1.41 6.11 20.72
C GLY A 159 -2.64 5.42 21.31
N ASN A 160 -3.25 6.06 22.33
CA ASN A 160 -4.37 5.50 23.06
C ASN A 160 -5.69 6.19 22.68
N PRO A 161 -6.60 5.54 21.95
CA PRO A 161 -7.83 6.16 21.44
C PRO A 161 -8.90 6.44 22.52
N TYR A 162 -8.68 6.02 23.76
CA TYR A 162 -9.60 6.23 24.88
C TYR A 162 -9.28 7.49 25.69
N LEU A 163 -8.13 8.12 25.45
CA LEU A 163 -7.67 9.32 26.15
C LEU A 163 -7.87 10.55 25.28
N SER A 164 -8.23 11.69 25.88
CA SER A 164 -8.24 12.97 25.15
C SER A 164 -6.82 13.30 24.69
N GLN A 165 -6.67 13.70 23.42
CA GLN A 165 -5.36 13.85 22.76
C GLN A 165 -4.50 12.58 22.78
N GLY A 166 -5.13 11.42 22.95
CA GLY A 166 -4.43 10.15 23.04
C GLY A 166 -3.98 9.59 21.70
N CYS A 167 -4.70 9.87 20.60
CA CYS A 167 -4.25 9.59 19.24
C CYS A 167 -3.50 10.80 18.67
N GLN A 168 -2.19 10.63 18.52
CA GLN A 168 -1.27 11.63 18.02
C GLN A 168 -0.88 11.33 16.58
N ASP A 169 -0.70 12.39 15.81
CA ASP A 169 -0.26 12.32 14.42
C ASP A 169 1.09 11.60 14.30
N ILE A 170 1.19 10.67 13.36
CA ILE A 170 2.44 10.02 13.01
C ILE A 170 3.15 10.94 12.04
N ASN A 171 4.36 11.39 12.39
CA ASN A 171 5.18 12.09 11.42
C ASN A 171 5.90 11.09 10.50
N GLU A 172 5.29 10.74 9.37
CA GLU A 172 5.90 9.79 8.42
C GLU A 172 7.18 10.34 7.78
N CYS A 173 7.31 11.66 7.67
CA CYS A 173 8.52 12.30 7.14
C CYS A 173 9.75 11.99 8.00
N ASP A 174 9.60 11.93 9.32
CA ASP A 174 10.70 11.63 10.23
C ASP A 174 10.93 10.12 10.39
N THR A 175 9.84 9.35 10.46
CA THR A 175 9.87 7.92 10.80
C THR A 175 10.11 7.02 9.60
N LEU A 176 9.38 7.23 8.49
CA LEU A 176 9.43 6.38 7.30
C LEU A 176 10.24 7.01 6.16
N LYS A 177 10.39 8.34 6.14
CA LYS A 177 11.07 9.11 5.08
C LYS A 177 10.59 8.68 3.68
N PRO A 178 9.29 8.83 3.39
CA PRO A 178 8.65 8.24 2.22
C PRO A 178 8.94 8.98 0.91
N CYS A 179 9.49 10.20 0.95
CA CYS A 179 9.69 11.04 -0.24
C CYS A 179 11.12 10.95 -0.81
N ASN A 180 11.25 11.10 -2.13
CA ASN A 180 12.53 11.30 -2.83
C ASN A 180 12.90 12.79 -2.93
N GLY A 181 11.93 13.69 -2.76
CA GLY A 181 12.10 15.15 -2.71
C GLY A 181 11.85 15.73 -1.32
N THR A 182 11.12 16.84 -1.25
CA THR A 182 10.75 17.49 0.01
C THR A 182 9.55 16.77 0.61
N CYS A 183 9.62 16.43 1.91
CA CYS A 183 8.51 15.83 2.64
C CYS A 183 7.88 16.89 3.56
N ASN A 184 6.56 17.02 3.49
CA ASN A 184 5.78 17.87 4.36
C ASN A 184 4.78 17.02 5.14
N ASN A 185 4.92 16.99 6.46
CA ASN A 185 4.00 16.28 7.34
C ASN A 185 2.65 17.00 7.43
N ALA A 186 1.56 16.25 7.44
CA ALA A 186 0.21 16.77 7.61
C ALA A 186 -0.57 15.89 8.60
N PRO A 187 -1.60 16.40 9.29
CA PRO A 187 -2.38 15.56 10.18
C PRO A 187 -2.99 14.33 9.46
N GLY A 188 -2.60 13.13 9.87
CA GLY A 188 -3.02 11.85 9.33
C GLY A 188 -2.41 11.46 7.98
N SER A 189 -1.49 12.26 7.41
CA SER A 189 -0.82 11.91 6.16
C SER A 189 0.45 12.73 5.90
N TYR A 190 1.01 12.62 4.70
CA TYR A 190 2.14 13.44 4.29
C TYR A 190 2.02 13.79 2.81
N ASN A 191 2.70 14.86 2.41
CA ASN A 191 2.82 15.26 1.02
C ASN A 191 4.29 15.31 0.59
N CYS A 192 4.57 14.73 -0.58
CA CYS A 192 5.87 14.79 -1.22
C CYS A 192 5.83 15.82 -2.36
N SER A 193 6.87 16.65 -2.44
CA SER A 193 7.05 17.53 -3.60
C SER A 193 8.43 17.33 -4.22
N CYS A 194 8.47 17.40 -5.54
CA CYS A 194 9.70 17.33 -6.29
C CYS A 194 10.41 18.70 -6.34
N PRO A 195 11.76 18.70 -6.43
CA PRO A 195 12.52 19.93 -6.64
C PRO A 195 12.24 20.54 -8.02
N ASP A 196 12.55 21.82 -8.19
CA ASP A 196 12.34 22.55 -9.45
C ASP A 196 12.93 21.80 -10.66
N GLY A 197 12.14 21.69 -11.74
CA GLY A 197 12.51 20.95 -12.95
C GLY A 197 12.30 19.44 -12.86
N PHE A 198 11.62 18.95 -11.82
CA PHE A 198 11.16 17.57 -11.69
C PHE A 198 9.65 17.52 -11.41
N GLU A 199 8.97 16.52 -11.96
CA GLU A 199 7.54 16.24 -11.80
C GLU A 199 7.30 14.82 -11.24
N ASP A 200 6.03 14.42 -11.16
CA ASP A 200 5.47 13.18 -10.56
C ASP A 200 5.12 13.28 -9.06
N ASP A 201 4.89 12.12 -8.41
CA ASP A 201 4.32 12.00 -7.07
C ASP A 201 5.33 12.24 -5.92
N GLY A 202 6.62 12.31 -6.21
CA GLY A 202 7.68 12.50 -5.24
C GLY A 202 7.87 11.36 -4.23
N LEU A 203 7.14 10.24 -4.37
CA LEU A 203 7.16 9.10 -3.46
C LEU A 203 8.30 8.13 -3.79
N ARG A 204 8.97 7.60 -2.77
CA ARG A 204 10.04 6.59 -2.93
C ARG A 204 9.52 5.26 -3.45
N ASN A 205 8.32 4.86 -3.03
CA ASN A 205 7.64 3.64 -3.48
C ASN A 205 6.64 3.91 -4.62
N GLY A 206 6.62 5.13 -5.17
CA GLY A 206 5.77 5.52 -6.29
C GLY A 206 6.58 5.80 -7.55
N THR A 207 6.14 6.78 -8.31
CA THR A 207 6.80 7.27 -9.53
C THR A 207 8.08 8.06 -9.20
N GLY A 208 8.16 8.64 -8.00
CA GLY A 208 9.32 9.39 -7.54
C GLY A 208 9.37 10.79 -8.15
N CYS A 209 10.57 11.29 -8.43
CA CYS A 209 10.75 12.55 -9.12
C CYS A 209 11.45 12.30 -10.45
N SER A 210 10.80 12.65 -11.55
CA SER A 210 11.37 12.55 -12.90
C SER A 210 11.64 13.94 -13.46
N PRO A 211 12.70 14.16 -14.25
CA PRO A 211 12.95 15.44 -14.89
C PRO A 211 11.75 15.86 -15.74
N GLU A 212 11.27 17.08 -15.53
CA GLU A 212 10.24 17.69 -16.37
C GLU A 212 10.78 17.77 -17.80
N VAL A 213 10.16 17.06 -18.74
CA VAL A 213 10.50 17.19 -20.15
C VAL A 213 9.93 18.51 -20.62
N VAL A 214 10.72 19.57 -20.46
CA VAL A 214 10.44 20.86 -21.06
C VAL A 214 10.55 20.68 -22.57
N MET A 215 9.48 20.22 -23.21
CA MET A 215 9.28 20.40 -24.64
C MET A 215 9.19 21.91 -24.84
N SER A 216 10.33 22.55 -25.10
CA SER A 216 10.37 23.93 -25.54
C SER A 216 9.69 24.00 -26.91
N HIS A 217 8.37 24.01 -26.95
CA HIS A 217 7.59 24.25 -28.15
C HIS A 217 7.51 25.76 -28.41
N HIS A 218 8.67 26.41 -28.34
CA HIS A 218 8.90 27.80 -28.74
C HIS A 218 10.08 27.86 -29.71
N GLN A 219 10.16 26.91 -30.64
CA GLN A 219 10.73 27.25 -31.94
C GLN A 219 9.61 27.92 -32.73
N SER A 220 9.40 29.21 -32.44
CA SER A 220 8.60 30.10 -33.27
C SER A 220 9.14 30.01 -34.69
N PHE A 221 8.46 29.20 -35.50
CA PHE A 221 8.72 29.09 -36.92
C PHE A 221 8.56 30.50 -37.50
N SER A 222 9.68 31.17 -37.76
CA SER A 222 9.68 32.57 -38.17
C SER A 222 8.90 32.68 -39.46
N VAL A 223 7.73 33.33 -39.42
CA VAL A 223 6.88 33.62 -40.59
C VAL A 223 7.69 34.27 -41.71
N ALA A 224 8.73 35.03 -41.35
CA ALA A 224 9.70 35.60 -42.28
C ALA A 224 10.43 34.56 -43.14
N VAL A 225 10.82 33.40 -42.59
CA VAL A 225 11.55 32.35 -43.33
C VAL A 225 10.63 31.69 -44.36
N VAL A 226 9.36 31.47 -44.03
CA VAL A 226 8.35 30.92 -44.95
C VAL A 226 8.07 31.90 -46.08
N ALA A 227 7.89 33.18 -45.75
CA ALA A 227 7.65 34.24 -46.72
C ALA A 227 8.83 34.40 -47.70
N LEU A 228 10.08 34.28 -47.20
CA LEU A 228 11.28 34.27 -48.02
C LEU A 228 11.34 33.03 -48.93
N GLY A 229 10.99 31.84 -48.41
CA GLY A 229 10.93 30.62 -49.22
C GLY A 229 9.92 30.70 -50.37
N ILE A 230 8.71 31.19 -50.09
CA ILE A 230 7.66 31.35 -51.11
C ILE A 230 8.07 32.39 -52.16
N SER A 231 8.61 33.54 -51.73
CA SER A 231 9.01 34.60 -52.67
C SER A 231 10.14 34.17 -53.59
N VAL A 232 11.15 33.47 -53.09
CA VAL A 232 12.23 32.89 -53.92
C VAL A 232 11.68 31.83 -54.90
N GLY A 233 10.78 30.96 -54.43
CA GLY A 233 10.16 29.93 -55.27
C GLY A 233 9.32 30.50 -56.42
N VAL A 234 8.55 31.56 -56.15
CA VAL A 234 7.77 32.27 -57.18
C VAL A 234 8.69 32.94 -58.19
N LEU A 235 9.76 33.60 -57.73
CA LEU A 235 10.73 34.27 -58.60
C LEU A 235 11.42 33.27 -59.55
N PHE A 236 11.83 32.12 -59.02
CA PHE A 236 12.45 31.06 -59.82
C PHE A 236 11.47 30.50 -60.86
N SER A 237 10.20 30.28 -60.47
CA SER A 237 9.16 29.81 -61.37
C SER A 237 8.88 30.79 -62.51
N LEU A 238 8.83 32.09 -62.22
CA LEU A 238 8.66 33.14 -63.23
C LEU A 238 9.86 33.22 -64.19
N LEU A 239 11.08 33.05 -63.68
CA LEU A 239 12.27 32.98 -64.53
C LEU A 239 12.23 31.77 -65.45
N CYS A 240 11.89 30.58 -64.95
CA CYS A 240 11.73 29.38 -65.77
C CYS A 240 10.65 29.57 -66.85
N LEU A 241 9.49 30.14 -66.51
CA LEU A 241 8.42 30.41 -67.46
C LEU A 241 8.85 31.43 -68.54
N SER A 242 9.59 32.48 -68.15
CA SER A 242 10.14 33.47 -69.09
C SER A 242 11.15 32.83 -70.05
N TRP A 243 12.04 31.96 -69.54
CA TRP A 243 13.01 31.24 -70.37
C TRP A 243 12.32 30.30 -71.37
N VAL A 244 11.31 29.55 -70.93
CA VAL A 244 10.50 28.70 -71.81
C VAL A 244 9.76 29.54 -72.84
N TYR A 245 9.15 30.66 -72.43
CA TYR A 245 8.45 31.58 -73.34
C TYR A 245 9.40 32.16 -74.40
N MET A 246 10.59 32.60 -74.00
CA MET A 246 11.61 33.13 -74.92
C MET A 246 12.12 32.05 -75.88
N GLY A 247 12.31 30.81 -75.42
CA GLY A 247 12.69 29.67 -76.27
C GLY A 247 11.62 29.33 -77.32
N LEU A 248 10.34 29.31 -76.91
CA LEU A 248 9.21 29.11 -77.82
C LEU A 248 9.08 30.27 -78.82
N ARG A 249 9.28 31.51 -78.36
CA ARG A 249 9.23 32.71 -79.21
C ARG A 249 10.35 32.71 -80.25
N GLN A 250 11.58 32.38 -79.85
CA GLN A 250 12.70 32.25 -80.79
C GLN A 250 12.44 31.15 -81.81
N SER A 251 11.90 30.00 -81.38
CA SER A 251 11.57 28.89 -82.27
C SER A 251 10.48 29.27 -83.30
N LYS A 252 9.49 30.08 -82.92
CA LYS A 252 8.50 30.63 -83.87
C LYS A 252 9.14 31.60 -84.87
N LEU A 253 10.02 32.48 -84.41
CA LEU A 253 10.71 33.45 -85.28
C LEU A 253 11.67 32.75 -86.27
N THR A 254 12.33 31.66 -85.88
CA THR A 254 13.15 30.85 -86.80
C THR A 254 12.30 30.09 -87.82
N ALA A 255 11.12 29.61 -87.42
CA ALA A 255 10.15 28.96 -88.32
C ALA A 255 9.54 29.94 -89.35
N GLU A 256 9.26 31.19 -88.98
CA GLU A 256 8.85 32.22 -89.95
C GLU A 256 9.98 32.61 -90.91
N LYS A 257 11.22 32.71 -90.41
CA LYS A 257 12.40 32.98 -91.25
C LYS A 257 12.71 31.86 -92.26
N SER A 258 12.41 30.59 -91.96
CA SER A 258 12.60 29.48 -92.92
C SER A 258 11.54 29.51 -94.02
N LYS A 259 10.29 29.85 -93.68
CA LYS A 259 9.18 30.03 -94.64
C LYS A 259 9.43 31.19 -95.61
N ASN A 260 9.91 32.33 -95.10
CA ASN A 260 10.31 33.47 -95.94
C ASN A 260 11.55 33.14 -96.80
N ARG A 261 12.48 32.31 -96.32
CA ARG A 261 13.62 31.83 -97.12
C ARG A 261 13.19 30.95 -98.29
N GLN A 262 12.19 30.08 -98.11
CA GLN A 262 11.63 29.28 -99.22
C GLN A 262 10.91 30.15 -100.27
N GLN A 263 10.19 31.19 -99.86
CA GLN A 263 9.56 32.13 -100.80
C GLN A 263 10.59 32.97 -101.57
N ASN A 264 11.67 33.44 -100.91
CA ASN A 264 12.72 34.21 -101.57
C ASN A 264 13.57 33.38 -102.56
N VAL A 265 13.79 32.08 -102.29
CA VAL A 265 14.45 31.17 -103.24
C VAL A 265 13.53 30.84 -104.43
N GLY A 266 12.22 30.68 -104.21
CA GLY A 266 11.25 30.50 -105.30
C GLY A 266 11.18 31.71 -106.25
N MET A 267 11.42 32.92 -105.75
CA MET A 267 11.36 34.15 -106.55
C MET A 267 12.64 34.44 -107.37
N LEU A 268 13.80 33.95 -106.93
CA LEU A 268 15.07 34.03 -107.68
C LEU A 268 15.14 33.04 -108.87
N THR A 269 14.27 32.02 -108.89
CA THR A 269 14.19 31.03 -109.98
C THR A 269 13.23 31.46 -111.10
N ARG A 270 13.16 32.77 -111.40
CA ARG A 270 12.43 33.28 -112.58
C ARG A 270 13.33 33.91 -113.66
N GLU A 271 14.63 34.10 -113.41
CA GLU A 271 15.40 35.07 -114.23
C GLU A 271 16.57 34.54 -115.06
N GLN A 272 16.75 33.22 -115.23
CA GLN A 272 17.71 32.69 -116.21
C GLN A 272 17.27 31.35 -116.80
N VAL A 273 16.68 31.34 -118.01
CA VAL A 273 17.05 30.43 -119.13
C VAL A 273 16.54 31.05 -120.46
N PRO A 274 17.42 31.27 -121.47
CA PRO A 274 17.13 31.98 -122.73
C PRO A 274 16.74 31.08 -123.93
N LYS A 275 16.31 31.77 -125.00
CA LYS A 275 16.03 31.30 -126.37
C LYS A 275 17.28 30.79 -127.12
N ARG A 276 17.18 29.65 -127.84
CA ARG A 276 17.72 29.33 -129.20
C ARG A 276 17.32 27.87 -129.56
N ALA A 277 16.44 27.60 -130.53
CA ALA A 277 16.70 27.38 -131.98
C ALA A 277 17.77 26.28 -132.21
N GLU A 278 17.69 25.32 -133.13
CA GLU A 278 16.81 24.98 -134.26
C GLU A 278 17.38 23.66 -134.88
N MET A 279 16.56 22.94 -135.66
CA MET A 279 16.94 22.25 -136.92
C MET A 279 17.49 20.80 -136.98
N LEU A 280 17.02 20.12 -138.05
CA LEU A 280 17.40 18.84 -138.73
C LEU A 280 16.65 17.57 -138.30
N THR A 281 15.51 17.24 -138.95
CA THR A 281 15.32 16.50 -140.24
C THR A 281 15.73 15.02 -140.19
N THR A 282 14.77 14.10 -140.28
CA THR A 282 14.37 13.36 -141.50
C THR A 282 13.13 12.52 -141.22
#